data_AF-A0A1R1PH11-F1
#
_entry.id   AF-A0A1R1PH11-F1
#
_cell.length_a   1.000
_cell.length_b   1.000
_cell.length_c   1.000
_cell.angle_alpha   90.00
_cell.angle_beta   90.00
_cell.angle_gamma   90.00
#
_symmetry.space_group_name_H-M   'P 1'
#
loop_
_entity.id
_entity.type
_entity.pdbx_description
1 polymer ?
#
loop_
_entity_poly.entity_id
_entity_poly.type
_entity_poly.pdbx_seq_one_letter_code
_entity_poly.pdbx_strand_id
1 'polypeptide(L)'
;MLQNSRGIVKYVYDFTIAYSGVKEHEYAEQVYSLKDIYLMGKYPHQIHIHIRKFAVEGIPEDEGDFTSWIRDRFYEKDEILDHFYKNGKLVDNEKDPELHSCINPFKLSTLARELVFLNLTGVIFFYLLKKVVLLMFRCLFTLF
;
A
#
# COMPACT_ATOMS: atom_id res chain seq x y z
N MET A 1 6.97 15.33 21.03
CA MET A 1 7.81 14.54 20.09
C MET A 1 8.60 15.46 19.14
N LEU A 2 7.93 16.37 18.41
CA LEU A 2 8.63 17.32 17.51
C LEU A 2 9.58 18.28 18.23
N GLN A 3 9.20 18.82 19.40
CA GLN A 3 10.06 19.70 20.20
C GLN A 3 11.41 19.06 20.56
N ASN A 4 11.45 17.76 20.86
CA ASN A 4 12.69 17.04 21.20
C ASN A 4 13.60 16.78 19.98
N SER A 5 13.09 16.94 18.75
CA SER A 5 13.83 16.71 17.51
C SER A 5 14.26 18.00 16.80
N ARG A 6 13.88 19.17 17.33
CA ARG A 6 14.30 20.48 16.81
C ARG A 6 15.82 20.61 17.01
N GLY A 7 16.56 20.73 15.90
CA GLY A 7 18.03 20.76 15.87
C GLY A 7 18.68 19.55 15.20
N ILE A 8 17.98 18.41 15.14
CA ILE A 8 18.43 17.21 14.41
C ILE A 8 17.75 17.16 13.04
N VAL A 9 16.44 17.45 13.02
CA VAL A 9 15.62 17.41 11.81
C VAL A 9 15.51 18.81 11.22
N LYS A 10 15.86 18.94 9.93
CA LYS A 10 15.75 20.22 9.19
C LYS A 10 14.41 20.40 8.49
N TYR A 11 13.78 19.30 8.09
CA TYR A 11 12.57 19.32 7.27
C TYR A 11 11.57 18.27 7.72
N VAL A 12 10.29 18.63 7.68
CA VAL A 12 9.16 17.73 7.83
C VAL A 12 8.53 17.54 6.45
N TYR A 13 8.39 16.29 6.03
CA TYR A 13 7.66 15.96 4.81
C TYR A 13 6.22 15.64 5.15
N ASP A 14 5.32 16.27 4.42
CA ASP A 14 3.90 16.05 4.50
C ASP A 14 3.42 15.30 3.25
N PHE A 15 2.61 14.27 3.46
CA PHE A 15 2.10 13.41 2.40
C PHE A 15 0.58 13.41 2.43
N THR A 16 -0.03 13.70 1.29
CA THR A 16 -1.47 13.55 1.07
C THR A 16 -1.66 12.54 -0.04
N ILE A 17 -2.35 11.43 0.28
CA ILE A 17 -2.52 10.30 -0.63
C ILE A 17 -3.99 10.18 -0.96
N ALA A 18 -4.32 10.21 -2.25
CA ALA A 18 -5.67 9.98 -2.74
C ALA A 18 -5.74 8.70 -3.57
N TYR A 19 -6.80 7.92 -3.36
CA TYR A 19 -7.00 6.63 -3.97
C TYR A 19 -8.11 6.70 -5.01
N SER A 20 -7.82 6.32 -6.25
CA SER A 20 -8.85 6.23 -7.28
C SER A 20 -9.90 5.17 -6.92
N GLY A 21 -11.17 5.42 -7.23
CA GLY A 21 -12.25 4.43 -7.06
C GLY A 21 -12.89 4.39 -5.67
N VAL A 22 -12.54 5.34 -4.79
CA VAL A 22 -13.24 5.61 -3.53
C VAL A 22 -14.24 6.74 -3.77
N LYS A 23 -15.45 6.64 -3.21
CA LYS A 23 -16.45 7.71 -3.26
C LYS A 23 -16.25 8.72 -2.12
N GLU A 24 -16.78 9.93 -2.28
CA GLU A 24 -16.70 11.02 -1.28
C GLU A 24 -17.14 10.61 0.14
N HIS A 25 -18.13 9.71 0.26
CA HIS A 25 -18.64 9.24 1.55
C HIS A 25 -18.06 7.89 2.00
N GLU A 26 -17.03 7.39 1.32
CA GLU A 26 -16.40 6.11 1.62
C GLU A 26 -14.98 6.34 2.14
N TYR A 27 -14.57 5.54 3.13
CA TYR A 27 -13.19 5.54 3.59
C TYR A 27 -12.37 4.57 2.74
N ALA A 28 -11.20 5.01 2.27
CA ALA A 28 -10.30 4.19 1.46
C ALA A 28 -9.94 2.86 2.15
N GLU A 29 -9.81 2.85 3.48
CA GLU A 29 -9.54 1.64 4.28
C GLU A 29 -10.68 0.60 4.18
N GLN A 30 -11.94 1.05 4.06
CA GLN A 30 -13.08 0.15 3.92
C GLN A 30 -13.19 -0.42 2.50
N VAL A 31 -12.82 0.37 1.49
CA VAL A 31 -12.85 -0.06 0.08
C VAL A 31 -11.68 -0.98 -0.25
N TYR A 32 -10.51 -0.69 0.32
CA TYR A 32 -9.24 -1.38 0.11
C TYR A 32 -8.67 -1.84 1.46
N SER A 33 -9.38 -2.76 2.11
CA SER A 33 -8.88 -3.34 3.35
C SER A 33 -7.62 -4.16 3.09
N LEU A 34 -6.78 -4.37 4.11
CA LEU A 34 -5.59 -5.23 4.00
C LEU A 34 -5.97 -6.63 3.49
N LYS A 35 -7.12 -7.16 3.92
CA LYS A 35 -7.64 -8.45 3.44
C LYS A 35 -7.95 -8.40 1.94
N ASP A 36 -8.59 -7.34 1.48
CA ASP A 36 -8.94 -7.20 0.06
C ASP A 36 -7.71 -7.02 -0.81
N ILE A 37 -6.72 -6.26 -0.34
CA ILE A 37 -5.45 -6.08 -1.04
C ILE A 37 -4.67 -7.40 -1.10
N TYR A 38 -4.44 -8.07 0.04
CA TYR A 38 -3.55 -9.23 0.14
C TYR A 38 -4.20 -10.58 -0.21
N LEU A 39 -5.51 -10.75 0.05
CA LEU A 39 -6.18 -12.03 -0.21
C LEU A 39 -7.05 -11.99 -1.46
N MET A 40 -7.71 -10.86 -1.75
CA MET A 40 -8.62 -10.73 -2.90
C MET A 40 -7.96 -10.08 -4.12
N GLY A 41 -6.76 -9.51 -3.96
CA GLY A 41 -6.06 -8.79 -5.03
C GLY A 41 -6.81 -7.55 -5.51
N LYS A 42 -7.67 -6.95 -4.68
CA LYS A 42 -8.40 -5.73 -4.97
C LYS A 42 -7.57 -4.54 -4.50
N TYR A 43 -6.97 -3.83 -5.44
CA TYR A 43 -6.12 -2.66 -5.19
C TYR A 43 -6.66 -1.43 -5.93
N PRO A 44 -6.34 -0.21 -5.47
CA PRO A 44 -6.67 1.02 -6.18
C PRO A 44 -5.95 1.06 -7.53
N HIS A 45 -6.67 1.42 -8.60
CA HIS A 45 -6.12 1.44 -9.95
C HIS A 45 -5.02 2.50 -10.13
N GLN A 46 -5.19 3.65 -9.47
CA GLN A 46 -4.26 4.77 -9.47
C GLN A 46 -4.16 5.36 -8.05
N ILE A 47 -2.93 5.70 -7.66
CA ILE A 47 -2.66 6.39 -6.41
C ILE A 47 -2.02 7.72 -6.77
N HIS A 48 -2.56 8.80 -6.23
CA HIS A 48 -2.04 10.14 -6.41
C HIS A 48 -1.43 10.59 -5.09
N ILE A 49 -0.16 11.01 -5.13
CA ILE A 49 0.58 11.44 -3.95
C ILE A 49 0.95 12.90 -4.15
N HIS A 50 0.49 13.74 -3.22
CA HIS A 50 0.93 15.11 -3.08
C HIS A 50 1.89 15.21 -1.90
N ILE A 51 3.11 15.63 -2.20
CA ILE A 51 4.21 15.75 -1.26
C ILE A 51 4.45 17.23 -1.02
N ARG A 52 4.70 17.62 0.23
CA ARG A 52 5.13 18.95 0.59
C ARG A 52 6.28 18.89 1.58
N LYS A 53 7.14 19.91 1.53
CA LYS A 53 8.30 20.03 2.41
C LYS A 53 8.20 21.29 3.28
N PHE A 54 8.22 21.11 4.59
CA PHE A 54 8.22 22.19 5.57
C PHE A 54 9.57 22.30 6.27
N ALA A 55 10.15 23.50 6.31
CA ALA A 55 11.30 23.77 7.16
C ALA A 55 10.87 23.80 8.63
N VAL A 56 11.61 23.09 9.50
CA VAL A 56 11.28 23.03 10.93
C VAL A 56 11.33 24.41 11.59
N GLU A 57 12.20 25.29 11.10
CA GLU A 57 12.32 26.68 11.53
C GLU A 57 11.04 27.50 11.31
N GLY A 58 10.20 27.13 10.34
CA GLY A 58 8.94 27.81 10.04
C GLY A 58 7.73 27.28 10.84
N ILE A 59 7.92 26.30 11.73
CA ILE A 59 6.84 25.67 12.49
C ILE A 59 6.72 26.34 13.87
N PRO A 60 5.53 26.85 14.26
CA PRO A 60 5.33 27.51 15.55
C PRO A 60 5.75 26.62 16.74
N GLU A 61 6.32 27.24 17.78
CA GLU A 61 6.79 26.56 18.99
C GLU A 61 5.77 26.56 20.12
N ASP A 62 5.00 27.65 20.21
CA ASP A 62 3.93 27.79 21.17
C ASP A 62 2.84 26.75 20.93
N GLU A 63 2.32 26.16 22.00
CA GLU A 63 1.35 25.08 21.92
C GLU A 63 0.02 25.52 21.27
N GLY A 64 -0.39 26.77 21.49
CA GLY A 64 -1.59 27.34 20.90
C GLY A 64 -1.44 27.57 19.40
N ASP A 65 -0.36 28.22 19.00
CA ASP A 65 -0.05 28.48 17.59
C ASP A 65 0.23 27.19 16.82
N PHE A 66 0.91 26.22 17.46
CA PHE A 66 1.16 24.91 16.87
C PHE A 66 -0.13 24.12 16.65
N THR A 67 -1.05 24.15 17.60
CA THR A 67 -2.37 23.52 17.47
C THR A 67 -3.16 24.13 16.32
N SER A 68 -3.14 25.45 16.20
CA SER A 68 -3.80 26.17 15.10
C SER A 68 -3.17 25.80 13.76
N TRP A 69 -1.84 25.79 13.68
CA TRP A 69 -1.10 25.40 12.49
C TRP A 69 -1.41 23.97 12.02
N ILE A 70 -1.51 23.00 12.94
CA ILE A 70 -1.92 21.62 12.60
C ILE A 70 -3.35 21.60 12.06
N ARG A 71 -4.28 22.32 12.70
CA ARG A 71 -5.68 22.36 12.28
C ARG A 71 -5.83 22.93 10.88
N ASP A 72 -5.17 24.04 10.60
CA ASP A 72 -5.21 24.68 9.28
C ASP A 72 -4.70 23.73 8.19
N ARG A 73 -3.58 23.03 8.46
CA ARG A 73 -3.05 22.01 7.56
C ARG A 73 -3.98 20.81 7.39
N PHE A 74 -4.73 20.44 8.43
CA PHE A 74 -5.71 19.37 8.35
C PHE A 74 -6.88 19.76 7.44
N TYR A 75 -7.43 20.97 7.60
CA TYR A 75 -8.51 21.47 6.72
C TYR A 75 -8.06 21.59 5.26
N GLU A 76 -6.86 22.11 5.02
CA GLU A 76 -6.32 22.21 3.65
C GLU A 76 -6.22 20.84 2.97
N LYS A 77 -5.82 19.79 3.71
CA LYS A 77 -5.79 18.42 3.18
C LYS A 77 -7.17 17.88 2.88
N ASP A 78 -8.14 18.18 3.75
CA ASP A 78 -9.52 17.75 3.58
C ASP A 78 -10.12 18.36 2.30
N GLU A 79 -9.89 19.66 2.06
CA GLU A 79 -10.29 20.35 0.83
C GLU A 79 -9.64 19.75 -0.42
N ILE A 80 -8.35 19.43 -0.36
CA ILE A 80 -7.62 18.78 -1.47
C ILE A 80 -8.22 17.40 -1.79
N LEU A 81 -8.53 16.62 -0.76
CA LEU A 81 -9.12 15.28 -0.94
C LEU A 81 -10.56 15.36 -1.45
N ASP A 82 -11.36 16.28 -0.92
CA ASP A 82 -12.73 16.53 -1.37
C ASP A 82 -12.76 16.94 -2.85
N HIS A 83 -11.88 17.86 -3.23
CA HIS A 83 -11.68 18.24 -4.63
C HIS A 83 -11.29 17.04 -5.50
N PHE A 84 -10.37 16.18 -5.04
CA PHE A 84 -9.96 14.98 -5.77
C PHE A 84 -11.12 14.02 -5.99
N TYR A 85 -11.95 13.75 -4.97
CA TYR A 85 -13.07 12.83 -5.10
C TYR A 85 -14.21 13.39 -5.97
N LYS A 86 -14.34 14.72 -6.08
CA LYS A 86 -15.30 15.41 -6.96
C LYS A 86 -14.82 15.50 -8.41
N ASN A 87 -13.58 15.92 -8.63
CA ASN A 87 -13.06 16.31 -9.94
C ASN A 87 -12.09 15.29 -10.55
N GLY A 88 -11.65 14.29 -9.78
CA GLY A 88 -10.71 13.25 -10.21
C GLY A 88 -9.26 13.72 -10.36
N LYS A 89 -8.95 14.95 -9.92
CA LYS A 89 -7.60 15.53 -9.95
C LYS A 89 -7.27 16.17 -8.61
N LEU A 90 -6.05 15.95 -8.15
CA LEU A 90 -5.59 16.40 -6.82
C LEU A 90 -5.27 17.89 -6.81
N VAL A 91 -4.78 18.40 -7.93
CA VAL A 91 -4.49 19.83 -8.15
C VAL A 91 -4.83 20.13 -9.61
N ASP A 92 -5.45 21.29 -9.86
CA ASP A 92 -5.64 21.79 -11.21
C ASP A 92 -4.26 22.20 -11.76
N ASN A 93 -3.78 21.40 -12.72
CA ASN A 93 -2.45 21.51 -13.34
C ASN A 93 -2.01 22.97 -13.59
N GLU A 94 -0.97 23.43 -12.88
CA GLU A 94 0.13 24.26 -13.43
C GLU A 94 1.18 24.73 -12.40
N LYS A 95 0.96 24.62 -11.08
CA LYS A 95 1.82 25.34 -10.11
C LYS A 95 2.75 24.54 -9.22
N ASP A 96 2.60 23.23 -9.07
CA ASP A 96 3.46 22.45 -8.17
C ASP A 96 4.17 21.27 -8.85
N PRO A 97 5.52 21.26 -8.89
CA PRO A 97 6.32 20.17 -9.45
C PRO A 97 6.36 18.90 -8.56
N GLU A 98 5.70 18.89 -7.40
CA GLU A 98 5.76 17.80 -6.40
C GLU A 98 4.57 16.81 -6.46
N LEU A 99 3.73 16.88 -7.51
CA LEU A 99 2.62 15.95 -7.71
C LEU A 99 3.09 14.66 -8.40
N HIS A 100 3.20 13.57 -7.64
CA HIS A 100 3.57 12.26 -8.17
C HIS A 100 2.33 11.34 -8.22
N SER A 101 1.80 11.09 -9.42
CA SER A 101 0.82 10.02 -9.63
C SER A 101 1.54 8.71 -9.92
N CYS A 102 1.39 7.73 -9.02
CA CYS A 102 1.99 6.41 -9.16
C CYS A 102 0.94 5.43 -9.65
N ILE A 103 1.02 5.02 -10.92
CA ILE A 103 0.22 3.91 -11.46
C ILE A 103 1.02 2.63 -11.20
N ASN A 104 0.83 2.01 -10.04
CA ASN A 104 1.49 0.75 -9.72
C ASN A 104 0.51 -0.42 -9.91
N PRO A 105 0.64 -1.22 -10.99
CA PRO A 105 0.00 -2.52 -11.04
C PRO A 105 0.78 -3.48 -10.11
N PHE A 106 0.45 -3.50 -8.82
CA PHE A 106 1.01 -4.50 -7.91
C PHE A 106 0.40 -5.87 -8.26
N LYS A 107 1.08 -6.66 -9.12
CA LYS A 107 0.58 -7.95 -9.62
C LYS A 107 0.76 -9.06 -8.57
N LEU A 108 -0.07 -9.03 -7.53
CA LEU A 108 -0.12 -10.07 -6.47
C LEU A 108 -0.57 -11.44 -7.00
N SER A 109 -1.32 -11.48 -8.10
CA SER A 109 -1.71 -12.72 -8.81
C SER A 109 -0.53 -13.59 -9.22
N THR A 110 0.67 -13.02 -9.32
CA THR A 110 1.91 -13.78 -9.62
C THR A 110 2.26 -14.72 -8.47
N LEU A 111 2.10 -14.31 -7.21
CA LEU A 111 2.45 -15.13 -6.04
C LEU A 111 1.50 -16.32 -5.85
N ALA A 112 0.20 -16.10 -6.10
CA ALA A 112 -0.80 -17.16 -6.03
C ALA A 112 -0.52 -18.28 -7.06
N ARG A 113 -0.07 -17.92 -8.26
CA ARG A 113 0.30 -18.87 -9.32
C ARG A 113 1.47 -19.75 -8.90
N GLU A 114 2.53 -19.16 -8.36
CA GLU A 114 3.73 -19.90 -7.90
C GLU A 114 3.39 -20.87 -6.75
N LEU A 115 2.53 -20.45 -5.81
CA LEU A 115 2.11 -21.32 -4.70
C LEU A 115 1.35 -22.56 -5.19
N VAL A 116 0.47 -22.41 -6.19
CA VAL A 116 -0.28 -23.52 -6.78
C VAL A 116 0.64 -24.49 -7.52
N PHE A 117 1.63 -23.97 -8.26
CA PHE A 117 2.63 -24.81 -8.94
C PHE A 117 3.47 -25.63 -7.96
N LEU A 118 3.93 -25.03 -6.87
CA LEU A 118 4.70 -25.73 -5.84
C LEU A 118 3.88 -26.82 -5.13
N ASN A 119 2.58 -26.57 -4.88
CA ASN A 119 1.70 -27.58 -4.29
C ASN A 119 1.45 -28.75 -5.26
N LEU A 120 1.14 -28.48 -6.53
CA LEU A 120 0.88 -29.54 -7.51
C LEU A 120 2.13 -30.38 -7.81
N THR A 121 3.29 -29.74 -7.99
CA THR A 121 4.57 -30.44 -8.21
C THR A 121 4.96 -31.28 -6.99
N GLY A 122 4.76 -30.75 -5.78
CA GLY A 122 5.00 -31.48 -4.53
C GLY A 122 4.11 -32.73 -4.37
N VAL A 123 2.81 -32.61 -4.64
CA VAL A 123 1.87 -33.74 -4.56
C VAL A 123 2.23 -34.84 -5.56
N ILE A 124 2.54 -34.47 -6.81
CA ILE A 124 2.95 -35.42 -7.86
C ILE A 124 4.25 -36.14 -7.45
N PHE A 125 5.26 -35.40 -6.98
CA PHE A 125 6.53 -35.96 -6.53
C PHE A 125 6.32 -36.96 -5.38
N PHE A 126 5.51 -36.61 -4.39
CA PHE A 126 5.21 -37.48 -3.24
C PHE A 126 4.48 -38.76 -3.67
N TYR A 127 3.56 -38.66 -4.64
CA TYR A 127 2.84 -39.81 -5.18
C TYR A 127 3.77 -40.75 -5.97
N LEU A 128 4.67 -40.20 -6.80
CA LEU A 128 5.69 -40.95 -7.51
C LEU A 128 6.67 -41.64 -6.55
N LEU A 129 7.15 -40.94 -5.53
CA LEU A 129 8.02 -41.49 -4.50
C LEU A 129 7.34 -42.67 -3.79
N LYS A 130 6.09 -42.50 -3.33
CA LYS A 130 5.31 -43.59 -2.74
C LYS A 130 5.17 -44.76 -3.69
N LYS A 131 4.87 -44.52 -4.97
CA LYS A 131 4.70 -45.57 -5.97
C LYS A 131 5.99 -46.36 -6.19
N VAL A 132 7.15 -45.70 -6.30
CA VAL A 132 8.46 -46.34 -6.44
C VAL A 132 8.82 -47.19 -5.22
N VAL A 133 8.65 -46.65 -4.02
CA VAL A 133 8.92 -47.37 -2.76
C VAL A 133 8.02 -48.62 -2.66
N LEU A 134 6.73 -48.49 -2.95
CA LEU A 134 5.76 -49.59 -2.90
C LEU A 134 6.06 -50.65 -3.97
N LEU A 135 6.56 -50.24 -5.13
CA LEU A 135 7.01 -51.15 -6.19
C LEU A 135 8.29 -51.90 -5.80
N MET A 136 9.24 -51.23 -5.15
CA MET A 136 10.42 -51.89 -4.56
C MET A 136 10.04 -52.92 -3.50
N PHE A 137 9.11 -52.59 -2.60
CA PHE A 137 8.62 -53.55 -1.60
C PHE A 137 7.91 -54.75 -2.24
N ARG A 138 7.13 -54.53 -3.31
CA ARG A 138 6.51 -55.63 -4.07
C ARG A 138 7.57 -56.49 -4.76
N CYS A 139 8.57 -55.91 -5.42
CA CYS A 139 9.68 -56.66 -6.01
C CYS A 139 10.45 -57.47 -4.95
N LEU A 140 10.74 -56.88 -3.79
CA LEU A 140 11.45 -57.54 -2.70
C LEU A 140 10.68 -58.76 -2.17
N PHE A 141 9.35 -58.66 -2.04
CA PHE A 141 8.49 -59.74 -1.56
C PHE A 141 8.15 -60.79 -2.64
N THR A 142 8.41 -60.51 -3.92
CA THR A 142 8.26 -61.50 -5.01
C THR A 142 9.56 -62.26 -5.29
N LEU A 143 10.69 -61.76 -4.76
CA LEU A 143 12.04 -62.33 -4.89
C LEU A 143 12.45 -63.18 -3.68
N PHE A 144 11.61 -63.26 -2.65
CA PHE A 144 11.71 -64.13 -1.48
C PHE A 144 10.51 -65.09 -1.47
#